data_AF-A0A929EJK4-F1
#
_entry.id   AF-A0A929EJK4-F1
#
_cell.length_a   1.000
_cell.length_b   1.000
_cell.length_c   1.000
_cell.angle_alpha   90.00
_cell.angle_beta   90.00
_cell.angle_gamma   90.00
#
_symmetry.space_group_name_H-M   'P 1'
#
loop_
_entity.id
_entity.type
_entity.pdbx_description
1 polymer ?
#
loop_
_entity_poly.entity_id
_entity_poly.type
_entity_poly.pdbx_seq_one_letter_code
_entity_poly.pdbx_strand_id
1 'polypeptide(L)'
;MLTRKITYILVFAFSITILICSSGVASEKSITESYIEAFETNNQTMTYKIVEDNVEKIPAELKTLIYSTMAPNVEVEKKEATLYIAEQMAITYKEVTGDFEPLREIKKEQFESKLSVQ
;
A
#
# COMPACT_ATOMS: atom_id res chain seq x y z
N MET A 1 1.83 -57.28 16.93
CA MET A 1 2.86 -56.22 17.12
C MET A 1 3.02 -55.31 15.89
N LEU A 2 2.81 -55.81 14.66
CA LEU A 2 2.89 -55.02 13.42
C LEU A 2 1.81 -53.93 13.29
N THR A 3 0.58 -54.22 13.70
CA THR A 3 -0.58 -53.31 13.58
C THR A 3 -0.43 -52.03 14.41
N ARG A 4 0.17 -52.11 15.61
CA ARG A 4 0.45 -50.94 16.46
C ARG A 4 1.43 -49.96 15.80
N LYS A 5 2.46 -50.45 15.11
CA LYS A 5 3.47 -49.59 14.45
C LYS A 5 2.89 -48.81 13.27
N ILE A 6 1.94 -49.40 12.54
CA ILE A 6 1.26 -48.76 11.40
C ILE A 6 0.33 -47.63 11.89
N THR A 7 -0.34 -47.81 13.03
CA THR A 7 -1.17 -46.76 13.63
C THR A 7 -0.36 -45.52 14.03
N TYR A 8 0.83 -45.70 14.60
CA TYR A 8 1.69 -44.54 14.96
C TYR A 8 2.21 -43.78 13.74
N ILE A 9 2.52 -44.48 12.64
CA ILE A 9 2.96 -43.83 11.38
C ILE A 9 1.82 -43.00 10.77
N LEU A 10 0.59 -43.51 10.81
CA LEU A 10 -0.57 -42.77 10.31
C LEU A 10 -0.90 -41.54 11.17
N VAL A 11 -0.83 -41.65 12.49
CA VAL A 11 -1.06 -40.51 13.41
C VAL A 11 0.05 -39.45 13.27
N PHE A 12 1.30 -39.86 13.06
CA PHE A 12 2.42 -38.95 12.83
C PHE A 12 2.29 -38.22 11.48
N ALA A 13 1.91 -38.94 10.41
CA ALA A 13 1.67 -38.33 9.10
C ALA A 13 0.50 -37.33 9.10
N PHE A 14 -0.55 -37.61 9.88
CA PHE A 14 -1.70 -36.71 10.05
C PHE A 14 -1.35 -35.45 10.87
N SER A 15 -0.41 -35.56 11.81
CA SER A 15 0.04 -34.43 12.64
C SER A 15 0.87 -33.42 11.85
N ILE A 16 1.64 -33.89 10.85
CA ILE A 16 2.46 -33.03 9.98
C ILE A 16 1.60 -32.20 9.02
N THR A 17 0.44 -32.70 8.61
CA THR A 17 -0.42 -32.01 7.63
C THR A 17 -1.10 -30.77 8.22
N ILE A 18 -1.36 -30.72 9.52
CA ILE A 18 -1.99 -29.57 10.19
C ILE A 18 -1.02 -28.38 10.30
N LEU A 19 0.29 -28.62 10.34
CA LEU A 19 1.30 -27.56 10.52
C LEU A 19 1.58 -26.75 9.24
N ILE A 20 1.18 -27.25 8.06
CA ILE A 20 1.50 -26.61 6.77
C ILE A 20 0.41 -25.60 6.36
N CYS A 21 -0.78 -25.63 6.98
CA CYS A 21 -1.87 -24.70 6.65
C CYS A 21 -1.86 -23.39 7.44
N SER A 22 -0.88 -23.18 8.33
CA SER A 22 -0.74 -21.92 9.10
C SER A 22 0.19 -20.90 8.47
N SER A 23 0.45 -20.98 7.16
CA SER A 23 0.86 -19.81 6.39
C SER A 23 -0.33 -18.86 6.30
N GLY A 24 -0.66 -18.24 7.43
CA GLY A 24 -1.55 -17.10 7.50
C GLY A 24 -1.06 -16.10 6.46
N VAL A 25 -1.95 -15.76 5.55
CA VAL A 25 -1.75 -14.71 4.56
C VAL A 25 -1.55 -13.44 5.39
N ALA A 26 -0.29 -13.12 5.71
CA ALA A 26 0.06 -11.78 6.17
C ALA A 26 -0.35 -10.89 5.01
N SER A 27 -1.50 -10.23 5.15
CA SER A 27 -1.92 -9.21 4.20
C SER A 27 -0.87 -8.13 4.28
N GLU A 28 0.10 -8.18 3.38
CA GLU A 28 1.12 -7.16 3.22
C GLU A 28 0.35 -5.86 2.99
N LYS A 29 0.35 -4.96 3.98
CA LYS A 29 -0.32 -3.66 3.86
C LYS A 29 0.28 -2.97 2.64
N SER A 30 -0.58 -2.35 1.82
CA SER A 30 -0.09 -1.57 0.69
C SER A 30 0.81 -0.42 1.19
N ILE A 31 1.69 0.08 0.31
CA ILE A 31 2.56 1.21 0.62
C ILE A 31 1.70 2.42 1.02
N THR A 32 0.61 2.65 0.27
CA THR A 32 -0.37 3.69 0.60
C THR A 32 -0.99 3.50 1.98
N GLU A 33 -1.48 2.32 2.33
CA GLU A 33 -2.09 2.09 3.64
C GLU A 33 -1.12 2.34 4.80
N SER A 34 0.11 1.86 4.65
CA SER A 34 1.15 2.05 5.66
C SER A 34 1.53 3.53 5.78
N TYR A 35 1.57 4.25 4.65
CA TYR A 35 1.84 5.68 4.63
C TYR A 35 0.71 6.48 5.29
N ILE A 36 -0.55 6.17 4.98
CA ILE A 36 -1.72 6.83 5.59
C ILE A 36 -1.71 6.62 7.11
N GLU A 37 -1.47 5.41 7.58
CA GLU A 37 -1.39 5.12 9.02
C GLU A 37 -0.27 5.94 9.71
N ALA A 38 0.91 6.01 9.09
CA ALA A 38 2.01 6.82 9.61
C ALA A 38 1.68 8.32 9.57
N PHE A 39 0.99 8.79 8.53
CA PHE A 39 0.58 10.18 8.37
C PHE A 39 -0.49 10.58 9.40
N GLU A 40 -1.54 9.78 9.56
CA GLU A 40 -2.63 10.00 10.53
C GLU A 40 -2.13 9.99 11.98
N THR A 41 -1.11 9.18 12.27
CA THR A 41 -0.45 9.14 13.59
C THR A 41 0.61 10.23 13.78
N ASN A 42 0.77 11.16 12.82
CA ASN A 42 1.80 12.21 12.80
C ASN A 42 3.23 11.67 12.95
N ASN A 43 3.48 10.43 12.54
CA ASN A 43 4.77 9.78 12.65
C ASN A 43 5.61 10.07 11.40
N GLN A 44 6.16 11.28 11.33
CA GLN A 44 6.97 11.72 10.19
C GLN A 44 8.15 10.78 9.92
N THR A 45 8.83 10.29 10.96
CA THR A 45 9.95 9.34 10.78
C THR A 45 9.50 8.09 10.01
N MET A 46 8.30 7.57 10.29
CA MET A 46 7.76 6.42 9.56
C MET A 46 7.31 6.78 8.14
N THR A 47 6.74 7.97 7.91
CA THR A 47 6.38 8.37 6.54
C THR A 47 7.62 8.47 5.64
N TYR A 48 8.72 9.06 6.14
CA TYR A 48 10.01 9.08 5.42
C TYR A 48 10.54 7.67 5.19
N LYS A 49 10.55 6.83 6.23
CA LYS A 49 11.08 5.47 6.14
C LYS A 49 10.34 4.63 5.11
N ILE A 50 9.01 4.73 5.06
CA ILE A 50 8.18 4.00 4.08
C ILE A 50 8.55 4.41 2.65
N VAL A 51 8.74 5.71 2.42
CA VAL A 51 9.13 6.24 1.11
C VAL A 51 10.57 5.83 0.76
N GLU A 52 11.51 5.92 1.69
CA GLU A 52 12.91 5.52 1.52
C GLU A 52 13.05 4.03 1.19
N ASP A 53 12.34 3.16 1.93
CA ASP A 53 12.37 1.72 1.73
C ASP A 53 11.68 1.29 0.41
N ASN A 54 10.91 2.18 -0.24
CA ASN A 54 10.11 1.87 -1.43
C ASN A 54 10.29 2.85 -2.60
N VAL A 55 11.41 3.59 -2.66
CA VAL A 55 11.67 4.64 -3.68
C VAL A 55 11.27 4.21 -5.10
N GLU A 56 11.67 3.02 -5.53
CA GLU A 56 11.40 2.53 -6.89
C GLU A 56 9.91 2.28 -7.19
N LYS A 57 9.10 2.02 -6.16
CA LYS A 57 7.68 1.68 -6.28
C LYS A 57 6.76 2.89 -6.12
N ILE A 58 7.19 3.92 -5.39
CA ILE A 58 6.38 5.11 -5.11
C ILE A 58 5.83 5.78 -6.37
N PRO A 59 6.58 5.98 -7.48
CA PRO A 59 6.01 6.57 -8.69
C PRO A 59 4.83 5.78 -9.28
N ALA A 60 4.88 4.45 -9.22
CA ALA A 60 3.78 3.60 -9.69
C ALA A 60 2.57 3.64 -8.72
N GLU A 61 2.83 3.70 -7.42
CA GLU A 61 1.81 3.84 -6.39
C GLU A 61 1.05 5.17 -6.54
N LEU A 62 1.77 6.28 -6.72
CA LEU A 62 1.19 7.60 -6.93
C LEU A 62 0.32 7.66 -8.19
N LYS A 63 0.74 7.02 -9.28
CA LYS A 63 -0.09 6.90 -10.49
C LYS A 63 -1.37 6.11 -10.24
N THR A 64 -1.30 5.05 -9.45
CA THR A 64 -2.47 4.26 -9.06
C THR A 64 -3.46 5.11 -8.26
N LEU A 65 -2.96 5.95 -7.34
CA LEU A 65 -3.80 6.91 -6.60
C LEU A 65 -4.47 7.90 -7.54
N ILE A 66 -3.74 8.50 -8.48
CA ILE A 66 -4.30 9.41 -9.50
C ILE A 66 -5.40 8.70 -10.30
N TYR A 67 -5.11 7.54 -10.88
CA TYR A 67 -6.08 6.80 -11.70
C TYR A 67 -7.34 6.43 -10.92
N SER A 68 -7.22 6.12 -9.63
CA SER A 68 -8.38 5.84 -8.78
C SER A 68 -9.34 7.03 -8.69
N THR A 69 -8.84 8.26 -8.77
CA THR A 69 -9.67 9.49 -8.74
C THR A 69 -10.34 9.79 -10.08
N MET A 70 -9.84 9.23 -11.18
CA MET A 70 -10.43 9.37 -12.52
C MET A 70 -11.60 8.40 -12.74
N ALA A 71 -11.79 7.42 -11.86
CA ALA A 71 -12.88 6.47 -11.99
C ALA A 71 -14.26 7.16 -11.99
N PRO A 72 -15.21 6.69 -12.82
CA PRO A 72 -16.57 7.21 -12.80
C PRO A 72 -17.20 6.92 -11.43
N ASN A 73 -17.98 7.87 -10.91
CA ASN A 73 -18.70 7.77 -9.63
C ASN A 73 -17.85 7.90 -8.34
N VAL A 74 -16.61 8.39 -8.41
CA VAL A 74 -15.90 8.79 -7.19
C VAL A 74 -16.38 10.17 -6.74
N GLU A 75 -16.83 10.26 -5.49
CA GLU A 75 -17.26 11.51 -4.86
C GLU A 75 -16.13 12.55 -4.85
N VAL A 76 -16.48 13.83 -5.05
CA VAL A 76 -15.50 14.92 -5.11
C VAL A 76 -14.63 14.97 -3.85
N GLU A 77 -15.24 14.84 -2.66
CA GLU A 77 -14.52 14.81 -1.38
C GLU A 77 -13.50 13.66 -1.33
N LYS A 78 -13.89 12.47 -1.81
CA LYS A 78 -13.00 11.31 -1.87
C LYS A 78 -11.85 11.52 -2.87
N LYS A 79 -12.11 12.17 -4.01
CA LYS A 79 -11.06 12.54 -4.97
C LYS A 79 -10.06 13.50 -4.34
N GLU A 80 -10.54 14.56 -3.68
CA GLU A 80 -9.70 15.57 -3.03
C GLU A 80 -8.85 14.95 -1.91
N ALA A 81 -9.45 14.12 -1.05
CA ALA A 81 -8.72 13.40 0.00
C ALA A 81 -7.62 12.50 -0.58
N THR A 82 -7.93 11.75 -1.65
CA THR A 82 -6.96 10.86 -2.31
C THR A 82 -5.81 11.65 -2.93
N LEU A 83 -6.10 12.75 -3.64
CA LEU A 83 -5.09 13.63 -4.23
C LEU A 83 -4.25 14.33 -3.17
N TYR A 84 -4.82 14.64 -2.01
CA TYR A 84 -4.08 15.22 -0.89
C TYR A 84 -3.06 14.23 -0.31
N ILE A 85 -3.45 12.98 -0.07
CA ILE A 85 -2.52 11.94 0.39
C ILE A 85 -1.42 11.69 -0.65
N ALA A 86 -1.78 11.59 -1.93
CA ALA A 86 -0.81 11.43 -3.01
C ALA A 86 0.18 12.60 -3.01
N GLU A 87 -0.30 13.84 -2.85
CA GLU A 87 0.57 15.02 -2.77
C GLU A 87 1.55 14.94 -1.59
N GLN A 88 1.08 14.62 -0.39
CA GLN A 88 1.95 14.51 0.78
C GLN A 88 3.04 13.45 0.56
N MET A 89 2.66 12.28 0.02
CA MET A 89 3.60 11.22 -0.30
C MET A 89 4.63 11.65 -1.37
N ALA A 90 4.21 12.39 -2.38
CA ALA A 90 5.10 12.91 -3.42
C ALA A 90 6.04 14.01 -2.91
N ILE A 91 5.61 14.82 -1.94
CA ILE A 91 6.47 15.78 -1.24
C ILE A 91 7.58 15.03 -0.50
N THR A 92 7.23 14.03 0.31
CA THR A 92 8.21 13.20 1.01
C THR A 92 9.14 12.49 0.04
N TYR A 93 8.62 11.96 -1.07
CA TYR A 93 9.44 11.35 -2.13
C TYR A 93 10.45 12.31 -2.73
N LYS A 94 10.02 13.54 -3.06
CA LYS A 94 10.92 14.60 -3.54
C LYS A 94 11.99 14.93 -2.51
N GLU A 95 11.66 14.97 -1.23
CA GLU A 95 12.63 15.26 -0.17
C GLU A 95 13.66 14.13 0.00
N VAL A 96 13.26 12.87 -0.19
CA VAL A 96 14.13 11.70 -0.12
C VAL A 96 15.03 11.58 -1.35
N THR A 97 14.49 11.80 -2.55
CA THR A 97 15.16 11.46 -3.82
C THR A 97 15.68 12.67 -4.59
N GLY A 98 15.14 13.87 -4.31
CA GLY A 98 15.33 15.07 -5.12
C GLY A 98 14.47 15.11 -6.40
N ASP A 99 13.75 14.03 -6.74
CA ASP A 99 12.93 13.96 -7.94
C ASP A 99 11.56 14.62 -7.72
N PHE A 100 11.29 15.67 -8.51
CA PHE A 100 10.08 16.48 -8.41
C PHE A 100 8.98 16.04 -9.39
N GLU A 101 9.27 15.12 -10.32
CA GLU A 101 8.36 14.75 -11.39
C GLU A 101 7.02 14.19 -10.88
N PRO A 102 6.97 13.27 -9.89
CA PRO A 102 5.69 12.77 -9.38
C PRO A 102 4.83 13.87 -8.73
N LEU A 103 5.46 14.82 -8.03
CA LEU A 103 4.75 15.95 -7.44
C LEU A 103 4.14 16.86 -8.51
N ARG A 104 4.85 17.08 -9.62
CA ARG A 104 4.34 17.87 -10.75
C ARG A 104 3.11 17.22 -11.36
N GLU A 105 3.12 15.90 -11.56
CA GLU A 105 2.00 15.14 -12.12
C GLU A 105 0.74 15.28 -11.23
N ILE A 106 0.88 15.10 -9.91
CA ILE A 106 -0.24 15.25 -8.96
C ILE A 106 -0.78 16.68 -8.96
N LYS A 107 0.09 17.69 -9.01
CA LYS A 107 -0.34 19.10 -9.05
C LYS A 107 -1.12 19.44 -10.31
N LYS A 108 -0.73 18.84 -11.45
CA LYS A 108 -1.47 18.97 -12.71
C LYS A 108 -2.88 18.37 -12.57
N GLU A 109 -3.00 17.16 -12.03
CA GLU A 109 -4.30 16.50 -11.84
C GLU A 109 -5.20 17.23 -10.83
N GLN A 110 -4.63 17.77 -9.75
CA GLN A 110 -5.36 18.66 -8.83
C GLN A 110 -5.90 19.93 -9.51
N PHE A 111 -5.19 20.45 -10.51
CA PHE A 111 -5.65 21.59 -11.28
C PHE A 111 -6.75 21.20 -12.28
N GLU A 112 -6.56 20.12 -13.03
CA GLU A 112 -7.52 19.64 -14.02
C GLU A 112 -8.84 19.18 -13.38
N SER A 113 -8.78 18.51 -12.23
CA SER A 113 -9.97 18.11 -11.47
C SER A 113 -10.84 19.31 -11.09
N LYS A 114 -10.24 20.45 -10.71
CA LYS A 114 -10.99 21.69 -10.38
C LYS A 114 -11.64 22.34 -11.60
N LEU A 115 -11.06 22.18 -12.79
CA LEU A 115 -11.65 22.70 -14.03
C LEU A 115 -12.84 21.84 -14.49
N SER A 116 -12.77 20.52 -14.27
CA SER A 116 -13.80 19.56 -14.70
C SER A 116 -15.10 19.57 -13.88
N VAL A 117 -15.13 20.30 -12.76
CA VAL A 117 -16.28 20.41 -11.84
C VAL A 117 -17.20 21.60 -12.20
N GLN A 118 -16.85 22.42 -13.21
CA GLN A 118 -17.72 23.44 -13.82
C GLN A 118 -18.53 22.88 -14.99
#